data_AF-A0A417CD38-F1
#
_entry.id   AF-A0A417CD38-F1
#
_cell.length_a   1.000
_cell.length_b   1.000
_cell.length_c   1.000
_cell.angle_alpha   90.00
_cell.angle_beta   90.00
_cell.angle_gamma   90.00
#
_symmetry.space_group_name_H-M   'P 1'
#
loop_
_entity.id
_entity.type
_entity.pdbx_description
1 polymer ?
#
loop_
_entity_poly.entity_id
_entity_poly.type
_entity_poly.pdbx_seq_one_letter_code
_entity_poly.pdbx_strand_id
1 'polypeptide(L)'
;MASTIGAIPKVYKNVRSYFERELKNYEVILVRQKITEDYLYRVIAQNKITGKYAVWTCWNESTQSLNFGHYDLTKETAIDILFCKGEWDF
;
A
#
# COMPACT_ATOMS: atom_id res chain seq x y z
N MET A 1 -0.93 7.82 19.54
CA MET A 1 -1.68 6.91 18.64
C MET A 1 -2.03 7.69 17.39
N ALA A 2 -1.16 7.65 16.38
CA ALA A 2 -1.34 8.48 15.19
C ALA A 2 -2.46 7.89 14.32
N SER A 3 -3.61 8.58 14.34
CA SER A 3 -4.68 8.38 13.37
C SER A 3 -4.24 9.06 12.06
N THR A 4 -3.38 8.39 11.30
CA THR A 4 -3.06 8.81 9.93
C THR A 4 -4.29 8.53 9.08
N ILE A 5 -4.80 9.54 8.39
CA ILE A 5 -5.87 9.47 7.40
C ILE A 5 -5.52 8.33 6.41
N GLY A 6 -6.05 7.14 6.67
CA GLY A 6 -5.49 5.88 6.25
C GLY A 6 -6.52 4.79 6.55
N ALA A 7 -6.53 3.76 5.72
CA ALA A 7 -7.66 2.83 5.55
C ALA A 7 -8.40 2.42 6.83
N ILE A 8 -9.70 2.15 6.69
CA ILE A 8 -10.58 1.63 7.76
C ILE A 8 -9.84 0.50 8.50
N PRO A 9 -9.83 0.46 9.86
CA PRO A 9 -9.01 -0.48 10.64
C PRO A 9 -9.13 -1.95 10.22
N LYS A 10 -10.32 -2.37 9.76
CA LYS A 10 -10.58 -3.70 9.21
C LYS A 10 -9.73 -3.99 7.97
N VAL A 11 -9.66 -3.05 7.02
CA VAL A 11 -8.89 -3.18 5.78
C VAL A 11 -7.40 -3.27 6.10
N TYR A 12 -6.90 -2.41 6.98
CA TYR A 12 -5.50 -2.46 7.40
C TYR A 12 -5.14 -3.83 8.02
N LYS A 13 -6.03 -4.39 8.86
CA LYS A 13 -5.84 -5.74 9.44
C LYS A 13 -5.80 -6.83 8.37
N ASN A 14 -6.67 -6.75 7.36
CA ASN A 14 -6.73 -7.73 6.27
C ASN A 14 -5.48 -7.66 5.38
N VAL A 15 -5.04 -6.46 5.02
CA VAL A 15 -3.77 -6.24 4.31
C VAL A 15 -2.60 -6.82 5.09
N ARG A 16 -2.49 -6.51 6.39
CA ARG A 16 -1.42 -7.04 7.23
C ARG A 16 -1.42 -8.57 7.27
N SER A 17 -2.59 -9.17 7.43
CA SER A 17 -2.75 -10.64 7.46
C SER A 17 -2.34 -11.28 6.14
N TYR A 18 -2.64 -10.64 5.00
CA TYR A 18 -2.17 -11.08 3.68
C TYR A 18 -0.64 -11.04 3.59
N PHE A 19 0.00 -9.96 4.04
CA PHE A 19 1.45 -9.82 4.03
C PHE A 19 2.15 -10.86 4.92
N GLU A 20 1.59 -11.16 6.09
CA GLU A 20 2.11 -12.20 6.98
C GLU A 20 2.04 -13.61 6.35
N ARG A 21 1.08 -13.85 5.46
CA ARG A 21 0.91 -15.14 4.77
C ARG A 21 1.75 -15.23 3.50
N GLU A 22 1.62 -14.25 2.61
CA GLU A 22 2.12 -14.28 1.24
C GLU A 22 3.42 -13.49 1.03
N LEU A 23 3.66 -12.42 1.82
CA LEU A 23 4.74 -11.45 1.60
C LEU A 23 5.57 -11.21 2.87
N LYS A 24 6.02 -12.28 3.51
CA LYS A 24 6.67 -12.27 4.84
C LYS A 24 7.88 -11.34 4.96
N ASN A 25 8.58 -11.12 3.86
CA ASN A 25 9.76 -10.25 3.78
C ASN A 25 9.41 -8.75 3.73
N TYR A 26 8.13 -8.39 3.68
CA TYR A 26 7.69 -7.01 3.67
C TYR A 26 6.99 -6.63 4.98
N GLU A 27 7.20 -5.39 5.41
CA GLU A 27 6.49 -4.76 6.52
C GLU A 27 5.56 -3.66 5.97
N VAL A 28 4.26 -3.77 6.25
CA VAL A 28 3.26 -2.80 5.80
C VAL A 28 3.49 -1.47 6.51
N ILE A 29 3.74 -0.42 5.73
CA ILE A 29 4.00 0.93 6.25
C ILE A 29 2.71 1.76 6.25
N LEU A 30 1.98 1.75 5.13
CA LEU A 30 0.80 2.59 4.95
C LEU A 30 -0.20 1.93 4.01
N VAL A 31 -1.48 2.05 4.32
CA VAL A 31 -2.59 1.64 3.47
C VAL A 31 -3.51 2.84 3.26
N ARG A 32 -3.80 3.17 2.00
CA ARG A 32 -4.61 4.33 1.63
C ARG A 32 -5.68 3.92 0.64
N GLN A 33 -6.92 4.34 0.87
CA GLN A 33 -8.00 4.16 -0.11
C GLN A 33 -7.73 5.00 -1.36
N LYS A 34 -8.01 4.47 -2.55
CA LYS A 34 -8.02 5.28 -3.76
C LYS A 34 -9.16 6.29 -3.70
N ILE A 35 -8.95 7.46 -4.28
CA ILE A 35 -9.96 8.53 -4.33
C ILE A 35 -11.06 8.20 -5.36
N THR A 36 -10.67 7.64 -6.50
CA THR A 36 -11.53 7.36 -7.66
C THR A 36 -12.22 6.00 -7.61
N GLU A 37 -11.63 5.01 -6.93
CA GLU A 37 -12.20 3.67 -6.74
C GLU A 37 -12.23 3.32 -5.25
N ASP A 38 -13.34 3.61 -4.58
CA ASP A 38 -13.49 3.48 -3.11
C ASP A 38 -13.31 2.03 -2.58
N TYR A 39 -13.48 1.02 -3.42
CA TYR A 39 -13.24 -0.38 -3.06
C TYR A 39 -11.76 -0.82 -3.19
N LEU A 40 -10.89 0.04 -3.74
CA LEU A 40 -9.47 -0.23 -3.92
C LEU A 40 -8.60 0.57 -2.97
N TYR A 41 -7.53 -0.08 -2.53
CA TYR A 41 -6.53 0.52 -1.67
C TYR A 41 -5.14 0.40 -2.29
N ARG A 42 -4.27 1.32 -1.92
CA ARG A 42 -2.86 1.31 -2.24
C ARG A 42 -2.08 0.99 -0.96
N VAL A 43 -1.03 0.20 -1.10
CA VAL A 43 -0.25 -0.30 0.03
C VAL A 43 1.22 0.01 -0.22
N ILE A 44 1.85 0.75 0.69
CA ILE A 44 3.31 0.84 0.75
C ILE A 44 3.80 -0.18 1.79
N ALA A 45 4.84 -0.92 1.43
CA ALA A 45 5.59 -1.75 2.38
C ALA A 45 7.10 -1.57 2.20
N GLN A 46 7.85 -1.85 3.25
CA GLN A 46 9.31 -1.89 3.19
C GLN A 46 9.79 -3.34 3.20
N ASN A 47 10.73 -3.67 2.32
CA ASN A 47 11.41 -4.96 2.35
C ASN A 47 12.35 -4.99 3.57
N LYS A 48 12.16 -5.96 4.46
CA LYS A 48 12.89 -6.12 5.72
C LYS A 48 14.37 -6.48 5.53
N ILE A 49 14.73 -7.04 4.37
CA ILE A 49 16.09 -7.48 4.05
C ILE A 49 16.86 -6.36 3.36
N THR A 50 16.29 -5.77 2.31
CA THR A 50 16.99 -4.77 1.48
C THR A 50 16.76 -3.33 1.96
N GLY A 51 15.75 -3.09 2.80
CA GLY A 51 15.33 -1.75 3.21
C GLY A 51 14.65 -0.94 2.09
N LYS A 52 14.55 -1.48 0.87
CA LYS A 52 13.85 -0.83 -0.26
C LYS A 52 12.35 -0.88 -0.09
N TYR A 53 11.65 0.03 -0.75
CA TYR A 53 10.20 0.13 -0.68
C TYR A 53 9.54 -0.55 -1.86
N ALA A 54 8.33 -1.03 -1.63
CA ALA A 54 7.43 -1.50 -2.66
C ALA A 54 6.05 -0.87 -2.47
N VAL A 55 5.35 -0.66 -3.58
CA VAL A 55 3.99 -0.12 -3.60
C VAL A 55 3.11 -0.99 -4.46
N TRP A 56 1.96 -1.38 -3.95
CA TRP A 56 0.91 -2.00 -4.73
C TRP A 56 -0.23 -1.02 -4.87
N THR A 57 -0.71 -0.83 -6.10
CA THR A 57 -1.75 0.15 -6.39
C THR A 57 -3.15 -0.45 -6.39
N CYS A 58 -3.29 -1.76 -6.14
CA CYS A 58 -4.58 -2.45 -6.15
C CYS A 58 -4.65 -3.55 -5.09
N TRP A 59 -4.93 -3.16 -3.84
CA TRP A 59 -5.56 -4.04 -2.86
C TRP A 59 -7.07 -3.98 -3.07
N ASN A 60 -7.67 -5.13 -3.38
CA ASN A 60 -9.11 -5.26 -3.51
C ASN A 60 -9.67 -5.92 -2.25
N GLU A 61 -10.42 -5.16 -1.45
CA GLU A 61 -10.92 -5.65 -0.16
C GLU A 61 -11.93 -6.80 -0.30
N SER A 62 -12.76 -6.79 -1.34
CA SER A 62 -13.78 -7.83 -1.58
C SER A 62 -13.18 -9.19 -1.89
N THR A 63 -12.03 -9.22 -2.58
CA THR A 63 -11.34 -10.47 -2.96
C THR A 63 -10.09 -10.75 -2.13
N GLN A 64 -9.69 -9.82 -1.25
CA GLN A 64 -8.44 -9.85 -0.49
C GLN A 64 -7.20 -10.17 -1.34
N SER A 65 -7.16 -9.58 -2.54
CA SER A 65 -6.06 -9.76 -3.50
C SER A 65 -5.23 -8.48 -3.63
N LEU A 66 -3.93 -8.65 -3.87
CA LEU A 66 -2.96 -7.56 -4.00
C LEU A 66 -2.27 -7.64 -5.38
N ASN A 67 -2.41 -6.59 -6.19
CA ASN A 67 -1.94 -6.56 -7.57
C ASN A 67 -1.21 -5.25 -7.91
N PHE A 68 -0.57 -5.23 -9.09
CA PHE A 68 0.16 -4.06 -9.64
C PHE A 68 1.23 -3.53 -8.68
N GLY A 69 2.16 -4.42 -8.32
CA GLY A 69 3.30 -4.11 -7.46
C GLY A 69 4.45 -3.43 -8.22
N HIS A 70 5.01 -2.40 -7.60
CA HIS A 70 6.22 -1.70 -8.00
C HIS A 70 7.26 -1.90 -6.90
N TYR A 71 8.50 -2.27 -7.25
CA TYR A 71 9.52 -2.77 -6.32
C TYR A 71 10.82 -1.98 -6.41
N ASP A 72 11.73 -2.24 -5.46
CA ASP A 72 13.08 -1.66 -5.38
C ASP A 72 13.13 -0.12 -5.35
N LEU A 73 12.07 0.48 -4.82
CA LEU A 73 11.88 1.93 -4.80
C LEU A 73 12.62 2.60 -3.63
N THR A 74 12.91 3.89 -3.81
CA THR A 74 13.15 4.78 -2.68
C THR A 74 11.83 5.04 -1.94
N LYS A 75 11.92 5.49 -0.68
CA LYS A 75 10.74 5.87 0.10
C LYS A 75 9.94 6.99 -0.59
N GLU A 76 10.64 7.95 -1.17
CA GLU A 76 10.05 9.13 -1.78
C GLU A 76 9.26 8.77 -3.05
N THR A 77 9.85 7.98 -3.94
CA THR A 77 9.15 7.46 -5.13
C THR A 77 7.94 6.60 -4.75
N ALA A 78 8.05 5.78 -3.70
CA ALA A 78 6.92 5.00 -3.20
C ALA A 78 5.77 5.90 -2.70
N ILE A 79 6.09 6.99 -2.01
CA ILE A 79 5.10 7.98 -1.58
C ILE A 79 4.47 8.68 -2.79
N ASP A 80 5.25 9.09 -3.79
CA ASP A 80 4.70 9.75 -4.98
C ASP A 80 3.69 8.86 -5.71
N ILE A 81 4.00 7.57 -5.89
CA ILE A 81 3.08 6.58 -6.48
C ILE A 81 1.85 6.38 -5.58
N LEU A 82 2.03 6.27 -4.27
CA LEU A 82 0.91 6.12 -3.34
C LEU A 82 -0.06 7.30 -3.43
N PHE A 83 0.46 8.50 -3.64
CA PHE A 83 -0.35 9.71 -3.74
C PHE A 83 -0.77 10.08 -5.17
N CYS A 84 -0.26 9.39 -6.20
CA CYS A 84 -0.41 9.78 -7.60
C CYS A 84 -0.07 11.25 -7.83
N LYS A 85 1.02 11.72 -7.23
CA LYS A 85 1.56 13.04 -7.57
C LYS A 85 1.93 13.04 -9.06
N GLY A 86 1.40 14.01 -9.81
CA GLY A 86 1.53 14.11 -11.27
C GLY A 86 0.32 13.64 -12.09
N GLU A 87 -0.71 13.03 -11.50
CA GLU A 87 -1.94 12.65 -12.23
C GLU A 87 -3.05 13.73 -12.17
N TRP A 88 -2.91 14.73 -11.30
CA TRP A 88 -3.91 15.78 -11.07
C TRP A 88 -3.32 17.20 -11.14
N ASP A 89 -2.12 17.37 -11.67
CA ASP A 89 -1.55 18.67 -11.98
C ASP A 89 -2.12 19.15 -13.33
N PHE A 90 -3.37 19.62 -13.31
CA PHE A 90 -4.02 20.38 -14.39
C PHE A 90 -4.38 21.79 -13.92
#